data_AF-A0A354I0V3-F1
#
_entry.id   AF-A0A354I0V3-F1
#
_cell.length_a   1.000
_cell.length_b   1.000
_cell.length_c   1.000
_cell.angle_alpha   90.00
_cell.angle_beta   90.00
_cell.angle_gamma   90.00
#
_symmetry.space_group_name_H-M   'P 1'
#
loop_
_entity.id
_entity.type
_entity.pdbx_description
1 polymer ?
#
loop_
_entity_poly.entity_id
_entity_poly.type
_entity_poly.pdbx_seq_one_letter_code
_entity_poly.pdbx_strand_id
1 'polypeptide(L)'
;MKNCRCRVVILGFYCNFATINMVESPYRRGADDGFKFGLYLTTMFFTSIFSEKIALLSLVSLVMIAAVPVIVWQMQRRYCRDCRGAATFPMLWMQGVMIFTCGMAIAGVALAIYMRWINPDFILNQWELMAATGAHSDSRFMQETGRVAQGMIDNGLLPTPMAVVVQLILLAITTGSILSLTMGAILIAMHRRRDRRDIDSIIKNM
;
A
#
# COMPACT_ATOMS: atom_id res chain seq x y z
N MET A 1 -21.70 -25.25 -21.44
CA MET A 1 -22.73 -25.87 -20.58
C MET A 1 -22.12 -26.08 -19.20
N LYS A 2 -22.27 -25.12 -18.27
CA LYS A 2 -23.26 -25.15 -17.18
C LYS A 2 -23.32 -26.51 -16.47
N ASN A 3 -22.60 -26.64 -15.36
CA ASN A 3 -23.03 -27.53 -14.27
C ASN A 3 -22.51 -27.00 -12.92
N CYS A 4 -23.12 -25.91 -12.45
CA CYS A 4 -23.16 -25.61 -11.02
C CYS A 4 -24.21 -26.55 -10.41
N ARG A 5 -23.79 -27.59 -9.71
CA ARG A 5 -24.68 -28.34 -8.82
C ARG A 5 -24.12 -28.23 -7.41
N CYS A 6 -24.80 -27.40 -6.62
CA CYS A 6 -24.67 -27.28 -5.19
C CYS A 6 -24.78 -28.67 -4.54
N ARG A 7 -23.89 -28.97 -3.60
CA ARG A 7 -24.15 -29.96 -2.55
C ARG A 7 -23.91 -29.25 -1.21
N VAL A 8 -25.02 -28.74 -0.66
CA VAL A 8 -25.10 -28.24 0.71
C VAL A 8 -25.07 -29.45 1.63
N VAL A 9 -24.11 -29.51 2.55
CA VAL A 9 -24.30 -30.18 3.85
C VAL A 9 -23.63 -29.33 4.92
N ILE A 10 -24.50 -28.77 5.77
CA ILE A 10 -24.21 -28.20 7.06
C ILE A 10 -23.69 -29.33 7.95
N LEU A 11 -22.39 -29.40 8.22
CA LEU A 11 -21.81 -30.02 9.43
C LEU A 11 -20.30 -29.73 9.53
N GLY A 12 -19.94 -29.03 10.60
CA GLY A 12 -18.65 -29.03 11.31
C GLY A 12 -17.35 -29.27 10.54
N PHE A 13 -16.60 -28.19 10.32
CA PHE A 13 -15.17 -28.03 10.65
C PHE A 13 -14.09 -29.02 10.15
N TYR A 14 -14.38 -30.14 9.49
CA TYR A 14 -13.37 -31.14 9.13
C TYR A 14 -13.76 -31.90 7.84
N CYS A 15 -13.62 -31.29 6.65
CA CYS A 15 -13.36 -32.04 5.41
C CYS A 15 -13.06 -31.09 4.23
N ASN A 16 -11.82 -30.60 4.12
CA ASN A 16 -11.29 -30.09 2.85
C ASN A 16 -9.74 -30.03 2.84
N PHE A 17 -9.10 -31.11 3.30
CA PHE A 17 -7.65 -31.28 3.17
C PHE A 17 -7.23 -31.92 1.82
N ALA A 18 -8.20 -32.38 1.00
CA ALA A 18 -7.92 -33.23 -0.16
C ALA A 18 -8.03 -32.52 -1.54
N THR A 19 -8.23 -31.20 -1.58
CA THR A 19 -8.02 -30.38 -2.78
C THR A 19 -7.04 -29.25 -2.49
N ILE A 20 -5.84 -29.60 -2.03
CA ILE A 20 -4.69 -28.68 -1.99
C ILE A 20 -4.17 -28.51 -3.44
N ASN A 21 -5.02 -27.99 -4.33
CA ASN A 21 -4.48 -27.22 -5.44
C ASN A 21 -4.03 -25.91 -4.82
N MET A 22 -2.74 -25.86 -4.50
CA MET A 22 -2.05 -24.92 -3.62
C MET A 22 -2.72 -23.54 -3.55
N VAL A 23 -3.49 -23.28 -2.48
CA VAL A 23 -3.80 -21.91 -2.09
C VAL A 23 -2.45 -21.27 -1.82
N GLU A 24 -2.00 -20.41 -2.74
CA GLU A 24 -0.70 -19.78 -2.66
C GLU A 24 -0.61 -19.02 -1.33
N SER A 25 0.48 -19.23 -0.60
CA SER A 25 0.60 -18.63 0.73
C SER A 25 0.52 -17.10 0.61
N PRO A 26 -0.18 -16.42 1.53
CA PRO A 26 -0.38 -14.97 1.46
C PRO A 26 0.96 -14.22 1.45
N TYR A 27 1.99 -14.80 2.08
CA TYR A 27 3.35 -14.26 2.10
C TYR A 27 4.05 -14.34 0.74
N ARG A 28 3.97 -15.49 0.06
CA ARG A 28 4.57 -15.67 -1.28
C ARG A 28 3.89 -14.76 -2.29
N ARG A 29 2.54 -14.73 -2.28
CA ARG A 29 1.79 -13.85 -3.17
C ARG A 29 2.06 -12.38 -2.90
N GLY A 30 2.09 -11.99 -1.62
CA GLY A 30 2.40 -10.63 -1.21
C GLY A 30 3.80 -10.18 -1.62
N ALA A 31 4.79 -11.08 -1.62
CA ALA A 31 6.14 -10.79 -2.10
C ALA A 31 6.19 -10.59 -3.63
N ASP A 32 5.51 -11.45 -4.41
CA ASP A 32 5.47 -11.34 -5.88
C ASP A 32 4.76 -10.05 -6.33
N ASP A 33 3.66 -9.71 -5.66
CA ASP A 33 2.94 -8.45 -5.88
C ASP A 33 3.76 -7.24 -5.36
N GLY A 34 4.43 -7.41 -4.22
CA GLY A 34 5.33 -6.42 -3.62
C GLY A 34 6.51 -6.05 -4.50
N PHE A 35 7.07 -6.98 -5.28
CA PHE A 35 8.13 -6.67 -6.24
C PHE A 35 7.65 -5.70 -7.34
N LYS A 36 6.49 -5.98 -7.93
CA LYS A 36 5.87 -5.12 -8.96
C LYS A 36 5.51 -3.75 -8.37
N PHE A 37 4.96 -3.76 -7.16
CA PHE A 37 4.60 -2.53 -6.45
C PHE A 37 5.85 -1.72 -6.05
N GLY A 38 6.95 -2.37 -5.69
CA GLY A 38 8.22 -1.69 -5.39
C GLY A 38 8.82 -0.97 -6.60
N LEU A 39 8.74 -1.56 -7.80
CA LEU A 39 9.14 -0.89 -9.03
C LEU A 39 8.27 0.34 -9.32
N TYR A 40 6.97 0.22 -9.09
CA TYR A 40 6.03 1.34 -9.20
C TYR A 40 6.37 2.47 -8.21
N LEU A 41 6.59 2.13 -6.93
CA LEU A 41 6.97 3.09 -5.89
C LEU A 41 8.29 3.78 -6.20
N THR A 42 9.29 3.03 -6.69
CA THR A 42 10.58 3.60 -7.09
C THR A 42 10.40 4.63 -8.19
N THR A 43 9.61 4.31 -9.22
CA THR A 43 9.29 5.24 -10.31
C THR A 43 8.57 6.49 -9.79
N MET A 44 7.60 6.29 -8.90
CA MET A 44 6.86 7.38 -8.24
C MET A 44 7.78 8.30 -7.43
N PHE A 45 8.72 7.76 -6.66
CA PHE A 45 9.71 8.55 -5.92
C PHE A 45 10.59 9.38 -6.85
N PHE A 46 11.17 8.78 -7.90
CA PHE A 46 11.99 9.54 -8.84
C PHE A 46 11.18 10.61 -9.57
N THR A 47 9.95 10.30 -9.96
CA THR A 47 9.04 11.28 -10.59
C THR A 47 8.77 12.45 -9.65
N SER A 48 8.60 12.18 -8.35
CA SER A 48 8.45 13.22 -7.32
C SER A 48 9.70 14.09 -7.18
N ILE A 49 10.90 13.51 -7.22
CA ILE A 49 12.16 14.26 -7.11
C ILE A 49 12.37 15.16 -8.34
N PHE A 50 12.13 14.64 -9.55
CA PHE A 50 12.27 15.43 -10.78
C PHE A 50 11.14 16.45 -11.00
N SER A 51 10.06 16.37 -10.21
CA SER A 51 8.95 17.30 -10.26
C SER A 51 9.34 18.74 -9.95
N GLU A 52 10.42 18.98 -9.21
CA GLU A 52 10.88 20.33 -8.88
C GLU A 52 11.32 21.13 -10.11
N LYS A 53 11.72 20.44 -11.19
CA LYS A 53 12.16 21.08 -12.44
C LYS A 53 11.04 21.26 -13.46
N ILE A 54 9.99 20.43 -13.40
CA ILE A 54 8.93 20.39 -14.40
C ILE A 54 7.58 20.29 -13.69
N ALA A 55 6.78 21.35 -13.75
CA ALA A 55 5.46 21.40 -13.10
C ALA A 55 4.50 20.28 -13.56
N LEU A 56 4.59 19.81 -14.81
CA LEU A 56 3.78 18.68 -15.29
C LEU A 56 4.09 17.36 -14.57
N LEU A 57 5.33 17.14 -14.10
CA LEU A 57 5.66 15.94 -13.32
C LEU A 57 4.97 15.94 -11.95
N SER A 58 4.61 17.11 -11.40
CA SER A 58 3.87 17.20 -10.14
C SER A 58 2.45 16.63 -10.27
N LEU A 59 1.81 16.84 -11.42
CA LEU A 59 0.50 16.24 -11.70
C LEU A 59 0.62 14.73 -11.86
N VAL A 60 1.67 14.26 -12.52
CA VAL A 60 1.93 12.82 -12.68
C VAL A 60 2.18 12.16 -11.32
N SER A 61 3.00 12.75 -10.46
CA SER A 61 3.26 12.21 -9.12
C SER A 61 2.00 12.18 -8.27
N LEU A 62 1.15 13.22 -8.33
CA LEU A 62 -0.15 13.25 -7.65
C LEU A 62 -1.09 12.14 -8.13
N VAL A 63 -1.16 11.92 -9.45
CA VAL A 63 -1.95 10.82 -10.04
C VAL A 63 -1.40 9.47 -9.57
N MET A 64 -0.08 9.31 -9.49
CA MET A 64 0.53 8.07 -8.99
C MET A 64 0.22 7.83 -7.51
N ILE A 65 0.22 8.87 -6.67
CA ILE A 65 -0.21 8.78 -5.26
C ILE A 65 -1.67 8.32 -5.18
N ALA A 66 -2.56 8.97 -5.94
CA ALA A 66 -3.98 8.63 -5.95
C ALA A 66 -4.27 7.23 -6.50
N ALA A 67 -3.39 6.71 -7.38
CA ALA A 67 -3.51 5.36 -7.94
C ALA A 67 -3.08 4.25 -6.97
N VAL A 68 -2.29 4.53 -5.93
CA VAL A 68 -1.86 3.54 -4.91
C VAL A 68 -3.03 2.71 -4.36
N PRO A 69 -4.12 3.30 -3.81
CA PRO A 69 -5.24 2.53 -3.29
C PRO A 69 -5.93 1.69 -4.36
N VAL A 70 -6.00 2.18 -5.61
CA VAL A 70 -6.61 1.44 -6.72
C VAL A 70 -5.78 0.21 -7.07
N ILE A 71 -4.45 0.33 -7.10
CA ILE A 71 -3.54 -0.79 -7.40
C ILE A 71 -3.65 -1.86 -6.32
N VAL A 72 -3.57 -1.48 -5.04
CA VAL A 72 -3.66 -2.40 -3.90
C VAL A 72 -5.01 -3.12 -3.89
N TRP A 73 -6.10 -2.39 -4.14
CA TRP A 73 -7.44 -2.96 -4.27
C TRP A 73 -7.50 -4.03 -5.38
N GLN A 74 -6.92 -3.75 -6.55
CA GLN A 74 -6.88 -4.71 -7.65
C GLN A 74 -6.07 -5.96 -7.29
N MET A 75 -4.95 -5.82 -6.58
CA MET A 75 -4.11 -6.95 -6.15
C MET A 75 -4.84 -7.84 -5.15
N GLN A 76 -5.46 -7.27 -4.11
CA GLN A 76 -6.25 -8.04 -3.14
C GLN A 76 -7.47 -8.71 -3.78
N ARG A 77 -8.14 -8.01 -4.72
CA ARG A 77 -9.27 -8.59 -5.45
C ARG A 77 -8.85 -9.77 -6.33
N ARG A 78 -7.69 -9.71 -6.98
CA ARG A 78 -7.14 -10.82 -7.76
C ARG A 78 -6.84 -12.01 -6.87
N TYR A 79 -6.18 -11.80 -5.73
CA TYR A 79 -5.92 -12.85 -4.76
C TYR A 79 -7.20 -13.50 -4.23
N CYS A 80 -8.21 -12.69 -3.87
CA CYS A 80 -9.53 -13.18 -3.48
C CYS A 80 -10.16 -14.13 -4.53
N ARG A 81 -10.02 -13.79 -5.81
CA ARG A 81 -10.52 -14.60 -6.92
C ARG A 81 -9.72 -15.89 -7.09
N ASP A 82 -8.40 -15.81 -6.94
CA ASP A 82 -7.49 -16.95 -7.08
C ASP A 82 -7.72 -17.98 -5.96
N CYS A 83 -8.07 -17.53 -4.75
CA CYS A 83 -8.44 -18.40 -3.62
C CYS A 83 -9.83 -19.06 -3.76
N ARG A 84 -10.60 -18.81 -4.84
CA ARG A 84 -11.90 -19.45 -5.13
C ARG A 84 -12.89 -19.50 -3.94
N GLY A 85 -12.96 -18.42 -3.15
CA GLY A 85 -13.85 -18.33 -1.98
C GLY A 85 -13.24 -18.81 -0.65
N ALA A 86 -12.02 -19.35 -0.65
CA ALA A 86 -11.29 -19.70 0.58
C ALA A 86 -10.53 -18.51 1.21
N ALA A 87 -10.62 -17.31 0.61
CA ALA A 87 -9.89 -16.14 1.09
C ALA A 87 -10.45 -15.64 2.43
N THR A 88 -9.63 -15.68 3.48
CA THR A 88 -9.99 -15.20 4.81
C THR A 88 -9.50 -13.78 5.07
N PHE A 89 -10.09 -13.09 6.05
CA PHE A 89 -9.69 -11.73 6.41
C PHE A 89 -8.21 -11.59 6.77
N PRO A 90 -7.64 -12.45 7.64
CA PRO A 90 -6.21 -12.37 7.97
C PRO A 90 -5.30 -12.65 6.77
N MET A 91 -5.72 -13.49 5.82
CA MET A 91 -4.95 -13.75 4.60
C MET A 91 -4.84 -12.51 3.71
N LEU A 92 -5.94 -11.79 3.49
CA LEU A 92 -5.92 -10.54 2.70
C LEU A 92 -5.12 -9.44 3.39
N TRP A 93 -5.22 -9.36 4.72
CA TRP A 93 -4.46 -8.39 5.50
C TRP A 93 -2.96 -8.66 5.43
N MET A 94 -2.54 -9.91 5.66
CA MET A 94 -1.15 -10.32 5.56
C MET A 94 -0.58 -10.11 4.15
N GLN A 95 -1.36 -10.41 3.11
CA GLN A 95 -0.95 -10.11 1.73
C GLN A 95 -0.66 -8.61 1.56
N GLY A 96 -1.54 -7.73 2.04
CA GLY A 96 -1.35 -6.28 1.90
C GLY A 96 -0.13 -5.78 2.66
N VAL A 97 0.07 -6.19 3.91
CA VAL A 97 1.28 -5.83 4.69
C VAL A 97 2.54 -6.25 3.93
N MET A 98 2.58 -7.47 3.41
CA MET A 98 3.73 -7.97 2.64
C MET A 98 3.99 -7.19 1.34
N ILE A 99 2.95 -6.78 0.62
CA ILE A 99 3.08 -5.92 -0.58
C ILE A 99 3.78 -4.61 -0.23
N PHE A 100 3.35 -3.95 0.86
CA PHE A 100 3.93 -2.69 1.30
C PHE A 100 5.35 -2.87 1.84
N THR A 101 5.60 -3.89 2.67
CA THR A 101 6.93 -4.15 3.23
C THR A 101 7.95 -4.44 2.12
N CYS A 102 7.64 -5.37 1.20
CA CYS A 102 8.55 -5.70 0.10
C CYS A 102 8.69 -4.54 -0.90
N GLY A 103 7.59 -3.85 -1.22
CA GLY A 103 7.62 -2.72 -2.15
C GLY A 103 8.44 -1.55 -1.62
N MET A 104 8.26 -1.20 -0.34
CA MET A 104 9.01 -0.14 0.32
C MET A 104 10.46 -0.51 0.61
N ALA A 105 10.79 -1.79 0.81
CA ALA A 105 12.18 -2.22 0.92
C ALA A 105 12.95 -1.93 -0.38
N ILE A 106 12.36 -2.25 -1.55
CA ILE A 106 12.98 -1.98 -2.86
C ILE A 106 13.13 -0.47 -3.08
N ALA A 107 12.04 0.28 -2.89
CA ALA A 107 12.05 1.73 -3.08
C ALA A 107 12.96 2.46 -2.08
N GLY A 108 13.01 1.99 -0.83
CA GLY A 108 13.87 2.53 0.22
C GLY A 108 15.35 2.32 -0.06
N VAL A 109 15.74 1.16 -0.61
CA VAL A 109 17.12 0.92 -1.07
C VAL A 109 17.48 1.87 -2.22
N ALA A 110 16.60 2.02 -3.21
CA ALA A 110 16.83 2.95 -4.32
C ALA A 110 16.99 4.40 -3.82
N LEU A 111 16.16 4.82 -2.88
CA LEU A 111 16.21 6.14 -2.28
C LEU A 111 17.48 6.35 -1.41
N ALA A 112 17.89 5.33 -0.66
CA ALA A 112 19.14 5.37 0.11
C ALA A 112 20.37 5.51 -0.79
N ILE A 113 20.39 4.79 -1.93
CA ILE A 113 21.47 4.93 -2.93
C ILE A 113 21.45 6.35 -3.51
N TYR A 114 20.28 6.89 -3.83
CA TYR A 114 20.15 8.25 -4.35
C TYR A 114 20.71 9.31 -3.39
N MET A 115 20.29 9.28 -2.12
CA MET A 115 20.79 10.23 -1.12
C MET A 115 22.28 10.05 -0.82
N ARG A 116 22.82 8.83 -0.92
CA ARG A 116 24.24 8.57 -0.60
C ARG A 116 25.19 8.98 -1.73
N TRP A 117 24.80 8.80 -2.99
CA TRP A 117 25.70 8.90 -4.13
C TRP A 117 25.36 10.01 -5.13
N ILE A 118 24.09 10.42 -5.24
CA ILE A 118 23.64 11.35 -6.28
C ILE A 118 23.44 12.75 -5.70
N ASN A 119 22.73 12.87 -4.57
CA ASN A 119 22.49 14.17 -3.94
C ASN A 119 22.53 14.06 -2.40
N PRO A 120 23.72 14.27 -1.78
CA PRO A 120 23.87 14.20 -0.33
C PRO A 120 23.16 15.34 0.41
N ASP A 121 22.96 16.49 -0.25
CA ASP A 121 22.29 17.66 0.32
C ASP A 121 20.76 17.62 0.13
N PHE A 122 20.22 16.51 -0.38
CA PHE A 122 18.79 16.35 -0.62
C PHE A 122 17.95 16.61 0.63
N ILE A 123 18.42 16.15 1.80
CA ILE A 123 17.70 16.36 3.07
C ILE A 123 17.70 17.84 3.44
N LEU A 124 18.85 18.50 3.39
CA LEU A 124 18.99 19.94 3.66
C LEU A 124 18.03 20.74 2.78
N ASN A 125 18.08 20.52 1.47
CA ASN A 125 17.20 21.21 0.50
C ASN A 125 15.71 20.99 0.80
N GLN A 126 15.32 19.78 1.22
CA GLN A 126 13.93 19.48 1.56
C GLN A 126 13.46 20.23 2.82
N TRP A 127 14.33 20.33 3.84
CA TRP A 127 14.02 21.07 5.07
C TRP A 127 14.00 22.58 4.83
N GLU A 128 14.92 23.10 4.01
CA GLU A 128 14.92 24.51 3.58
C GLU A 128 13.65 24.86 2.79
N LEU A 129 13.23 23.99 1.87
CA LEU A 129 11.98 24.16 1.13
C LEU A 129 10.77 24.15 2.07
N MET A 130 10.74 23.25 3.05
CA MET A 130 9.68 23.17 4.05
C MET A 130 9.63 24.42 4.93
N ALA A 131 10.79 24.90 5.36
CA ALA A 131 10.92 26.13 6.12
C ALA A 131 10.47 27.37 5.33
N ALA A 132 10.91 27.49 4.07
CA ALA A 132 10.51 28.56 3.17
C ALA A 132 9.00 28.53 2.90
N THR A 133 8.42 27.34 2.65
CA THR A 133 6.99 27.18 2.41
C THR A 133 6.17 27.55 3.65
N GLY A 134 6.63 27.15 4.83
CA GLY A 134 5.97 27.49 6.09
C GLY A 134 5.97 29.00 6.36
N ALA A 135 7.08 29.69 6.09
CA ALA A 135 7.21 31.14 6.27
C ALA A 135 6.26 31.95 5.37
N HIS A 136 5.93 31.45 4.17
CA HIS A 136 5.08 32.14 3.20
C HIS A 136 3.60 31.71 3.25
N SER A 137 3.21 30.90 4.24
CA SER A 137 1.87 30.34 4.33
C SER A 137 0.96 31.13 5.29
N ASP A 138 -0.31 31.31 4.93
CA ASP A 138 -1.32 31.97 5.78
C ASP A 138 -1.83 31.09 6.93
N SER A 139 -1.51 29.79 6.91
CA SER A 139 -1.95 28.86 7.96
C SER A 139 -1.00 28.89 9.15
N ARG A 140 -1.54 29.18 10.34
CA ARG A 140 -0.80 29.12 11.62
C ARG A 140 -0.08 27.79 11.84
N PHE A 141 -0.67 26.69 11.38
CA PHE A 141 -0.08 25.36 11.46
C PHE A 141 1.17 25.23 10.56
N MET A 142 1.12 25.81 9.36
CA MET A 142 2.25 25.78 8.41
C MET A 142 3.37 26.74 8.81
N GLN A 143 3.06 27.89 9.40
CA GLN A 143 4.07 28.79 9.98
C GLN A 143 4.82 28.11 11.13
N GLU A 144 4.11 27.44 12.04
CA GLU A 144 4.75 26.71 13.15
C GLU A 144 5.60 25.55 12.63
N THR A 145 5.11 24.84 11.63
CA THR A 145 5.85 23.75 10.96
C THR A 145 7.14 24.28 10.31
N GLY A 146 7.08 25.44 9.63
CA GLY A 146 8.25 26.09 9.05
C GLY A 146 9.25 26.59 10.10
N ARG A 147 8.76 27.10 11.24
CA ARG A 147 9.58 27.54 12.37
C ARG A 147 10.34 26.37 13.01
N VAL A 148 9.67 25.22 13.18
CA VAL A 148 10.30 23.99 13.67
C VAL A 148 11.34 23.49 12.67
N ALA A 149 11.04 23.54 11.37
CA ALA A 149 11.99 23.17 10.32
C ALA A 149 13.26 24.05 10.35
N GLN A 150 13.11 25.38 10.45
CA GLN A 150 14.26 26.29 10.63
C GLN A 150 15.06 25.94 11.88
N GLY A 151 14.40 25.72 13.02
CA GLY A 151 15.07 25.35 14.26
C GLY A 151 15.87 24.05 14.16
N MET A 152 15.46 23.08 13.34
CA MET A 152 16.23 21.85 13.12
C MET A 152 17.47 22.07 12.24
N ILE A 153 17.37 22.96 11.25
CA ILE A 153 18.50 23.37 10.40
C ILE A 153 19.54 24.10 11.25
N ASP A 154 19.12 25.11 12.01
CA ASP A 154 19.99 25.97 12.81
C ASP A 154 20.78 25.19 13.89
N ASN A 155 20.15 24.16 14.48
CA ASN A 155 20.78 23.33 15.50
C ASN A 155 21.56 22.13 14.91
N GLY A 156 21.60 21.97 13.58
CA GLY A 156 22.27 20.84 12.93
C GLY A 156 21.68 19.47 13.28
N LEU A 157 20.42 19.42 13.74
CA LEU A 157 19.73 18.21 14.19
C LEU A 157 19.03 17.46 13.05
N LEU A 158 19.57 17.57 11.83
CA LEU A 158 18.95 17.00 10.65
C LEU A 158 18.96 15.46 10.72
N PRO A 159 17.83 14.82 10.41
CA PRO A 159 17.74 13.37 10.44
C PRO A 159 18.68 12.76 9.40
N THR A 160 19.36 11.67 9.78
CA THR A 160 20.24 10.96 8.85
C THR A 160 19.43 10.37 7.68
N PRO A 161 20.02 10.21 6.49
CA PRO A 161 19.34 9.61 5.34
C PRO A 161 18.72 8.25 5.63
N MET A 162 19.41 7.42 6.42
CA MET A 162 18.88 6.12 6.83
C MET A 162 17.69 6.25 7.77
N ALA A 163 17.72 7.20 8.71
CA ALA A 163 16.58 7.44 9.58
C ALA A 163 15.34 7.88 8.79
N VAL A 164 15.50 8.72 7.77
CA VAL A 164 14.40 9.13 6.88
C VAL A 164 13.84 7.93 6.12
N VAL A 165 14.69 7.11 5.50
CA VAL A 165 14.25 5.91 4.76
C VAL A 165 13.49 4.94 5.66
N VAL A 166 14.01 4.67 6.87
CA VAL A 166 13.34 3.79 7.84
C VAL A 166 11.99 4.35 8.27
N GLN A 167 11.91 5.66 8.54
CA GLN A 167 10.64 6.31 8.87
C GLN A 167 9.62 6.19 7.73
N LEU A 168 10.05 6.37 6.48
CA LEU A 168 9.18 6.20 5.30
C LEU A 168 8.69 4.76 5.16
N ILE A 169 9.56 3.77 5.36
CA ILE A 169 9.19 2.35 5.34
C ILE A 169 8.15 2.06 6.43
N LEU A 170 8.39 2.51 7.66
CA LEU A 170 7.48 2.30 8.79
C LEU A 170 6.13 3.00 8.58
N LEU A 171 6.16 4.25 8.11
CA LEU A 171 4.96 5.02 7.80
C LEU A 171 4.12 4.32 6.72
N ALA A 172 4.77 3.86 5.66
CA ALA A 172 4.12 3.17 4.55
C ALA A 172 3.57 1.80 4.95
N ILE A 173 4.27 1.03 5.80
CA ILE A 173 3.76 -0.24 6.34
C ILE A 173 2.54 0.02 7.25
N THR A 174 2.59 1.06 8.07
CA THR A 174 1.49 1.42 8.98
C THR A 174 0.25 1.85 8.21
N THR A 175 0.40 2.80 7.28
CA THR A 175 -0.70 3.24 6.41
C THR A 175 -1.18 2.13 5.48
N GLY A 176 -0.27 1.33 4.94
CA GLY A 176 -0.57 0.16 4.12
C GLY A 176 -1.34 -0.93 4.87
N SER A 177 -1.05 -1.14 6.15
CA SER A 177 -1.81 -2.05 7.01
C SER A 177 -3.25 -1.57 7.21
N ILE A 178 -3.45 -0.29 7.51
CA ILE A 178 -4.79 0.32 7.64
C ILE A 178 -5.57 0.21 6.33
N LEU A 179 -4.91 0.51 5.21
CA LEU A 179 -5.50 0.38 3.88
C LEU A 179 -5.89 -1.07 3.56
N SER A 180 -5.01 -2.02 3.87
CA SER A 180 -5.25 -3.44 3.64
C SER A 180 -6.38 -4.00 4.53
N LEU A 181 -6.48 -3.54 5.77
CA LEU A 181 -7.57 -3.91 6.69
C LEU A 181 -8.91 -3.41 6.16
N THR A 182 -8.99 -2.13 5.79
CA THR A 182 -10.22 -1.53 5.27
C THR A 182 -10.66 -2.20 3.97
N MET A 183 -9.76 -2.38 3.00
CA MET A 183 -10.05 -3.03 1.74
C MET A 183 -10.41 -4.52 1.89
N GLY A 184 -9.68 -5.26 2.73
CA GLY A 184 -9.96 -6.66 3.01
C GLY A 184 -11.33 -6.85 3.67
N ALA A 185 -11.70 -5.97 4.61
CA ALA A 185 -13.02 -5.97 5.23
C ALA A 185 -14.14 -5.73 4.19
N ILE A 186 -13.95 -4.75 3.30
CA ILE A 186 -14.92 -4.43 2.24
C ILE A 186 -15.09 -5.63 1.29
N LEU A 187 -14.00 -6.25 0.83
CA LEU A 187 -14.06 -7.40 -0.09
C LEU A 187 -14.84 -8.58 0.51
N ILE A 188 -14.58 -8.90 1.78
CA ILE A 188 -15.27 -10.00 2.47
C ILE A 188 -16.73 -9.67 2.72
N ALA A 189 -17.04 -8.43 3.10
CA ALA A 189 -18.42 -7.98 3.25
C ALA A 189 -19.20 -8.08 1.91
N MET A 190 -18.57 -7.72 0.79
CA MET A 190 -19.16 -7.85 -0.55
C MET A 190 -19.39 -9.31 -0.94
N HIS A 191 -18.44 -10.21 -0.65
CA HIS A 191 -18.58 -11.64 -0.92
C HIS A 191 -19.70 -12.28 -0.10
N ARG A 192 -19.76 -12.01 1.22
CA ARG A 192 -20.85 -12.52 2.08
C ARG A 192 -22.23 -12.06 1.62
N ARG A 193 -22.36 -10.83 1.11
CA ARG A 193 -23.62 -10.32 0.54
C ARG A 193 -24.00 -11.01 -0.77
N ARG A 194 -23.01 -11.43 -1.57
CA ARG A 194 -23.27 -12.17 -2.81
C ARG A 194 -23.78 -13.57 -2.52
N ASP A 195 -23.10 -14.31 -1.64
CA ASP A 195 -23.51 -15.68 -1.27
C ASP A 195 -24.90 -15.71 -0.63
N ARG A 196 -25.21 -14.73 0.24
CA ARG A 196 -26.55 -14.62 0.84
C ARG A 196 -27.65 -14.43 -0.22
N ARG A 197 -27.43 -13.54 -1.19
CA ARG A 197 -28.40 -13.30 -2.28
C ARG A 197 -28.61 -14.54 -3.15
N ASP A 198 -27.54 -15.29 -3.41
CA ASP A 198 -27.63 -16.53 -4.20
C ASP A 198 -28.46 -17.58 -3.45
N ILE A 199 -28.28 -17.74 -2.13
CA ILE A 199 -29.11 -18.65 -1.30
C ILE A 199 -30.58 -18.21 -1.29
N ASP A 200 -30.86 -16.92 -1.07
CA ASP A 200 -32.23 -16.39 -1.05
C ASP A 200 -32.95 -16.64 -2.38
N SER A 201 -32.23 -16.56 -3.51
CA SER A 201 -32.76 -16.84 -4.84
C SER A 201 -33.10 -18.32 -5.06
N ILE A 202 -32.34 -19.24 -4.46
CA ILE A 202 -32.62 -20.69 -4.52
C ILE A 202 -33.87 -21.01 -3.70
N ILE A 203 -33.99 -20.45 -2.49
CA ILE A 203 -35.15 -20.67 -1.61
C ILE A 203 -36.43 -20.17 -2.27
N LYS A 204 -36.39 -19.02 -2.95
CA LYS A 204 -37.58 -18.44 -3.60
C LYS A 204 -38.07 -19.22 -4.83
N ASN A 205 -37.20 -20.03 -5.44
CA ASN A 205 -37.49 -20.81 -6.65
C ASN A 205 -37.84 -22.28 -6.34
N MET A 206 -37.93 -22.66 -5.06
CA MET A 206 -38.34 -23.98 -4.58
C MET A 206 -39.77 -23.91 -4.07
#